data_AF-A0A2D5QBF4-F1
#
_entry.id   AF-A0A2D5QBF4-F1
#
_cell.length_a   1.000
_cell.length_b   1.000
_cell.length_c   1.000
_cell.angle_alpha   90.00
_cell.angle_beta   90.00
_cell.angle_gamma   90.00
#
_symmetry.space_group_name_H-M   'P 1'
#
loop_
_entity.id
_entity.type
_entity.pdbx_description
1 polymer ?
#
loop_
_entity_poly.entity_id
_entity_poly.type
_entity_poly.pdbx_seq_one_letter_code
_entity_poly.pdbx_strand_id
1 'polypeptide(L)'
;MTGWFRDGCCNTDRRDRSLHTVCCEVTRDFLDFALSRGNDLITPAPQFNFPGLKPGDRWCVCAQTWQDAHDLGLACPVILESTHEETLQIVSLSVLKEFSKK
;
A
#
# COMPACT_ATOMS: atom_id res chain seq x y z
N MET A 1 -6.53 -11.83 -1.34
CA MET A 1 -5.39 -12.19 -0.45
C MET A 1 -4.25 -11.24 -0.74
N THR A 2 -3.74 -10.52 0.25
CA THR A 2 -2.72 -9.45 0.11
C THR A 2 -1.42 -9.81 0.84
N GLY A 3 -0.47 -8.88 0.93
CA GLY A 3 0.79 -9.03 1.66
C GLY A 3 1.92 -9.59 0.80
N TRP A 4 3.17 -9.28 1.17
CA TRP A 4 4.37 -9.78 0.51
C TRP A 4 4.39 -11.32 0.47
N PHE A 5 4.09 -11.96 1.60
CA PHE A 5 4.01 -13.43 1.70
C PHE A 5 2.70 -14.03 1.17
N ARG A 6 1.75 -13.20 0.72
CA ARG A 6 0.39 -13.62 0.36
C ARG A 6 -0.33 -14.35 1.51
N ASP A 7 -0.11 -13.91 2.73
CA ASP A 7 -0.73 -14.44 3.97
C ASP A 7 -1.94 -13.61 4.43
N GLY A 8 -2.25 -12.50 3.74
CA GLY A 8 -3.32 -11.58 4.12
C GLY A 8 -2.87 -10.46 5.06
N CYS A 9 -1.60 -10.43 5.45
CA CYS A 9 -1.02 -9.44 6.37
C CYS A 9 0.09 -8.65 5.69
N CYS A 10 0.35 -7.42 6.14
CA CYS A 10 1.46 -6.61 5.60
C CYS A 10 2.81 -6.98 6.25
N ASN A 11 3.01 -8.27 6.48
CA ASN A 11 4.26 -8.84 6.97
C ASN A 11 5.35 -8.71 5.90
N THR A 12 6.58 -8.50 6.35
CA THR A 12 7.73 -8.26 5.47
C THR A 12 8.97 -9.01 5.94
N ASP A 13 10.01 -9.08 5.10
CA ASP A 13 11.36 -9.52 5.48
C ASP A 13 12.41 -8.70 4.74
N ARG A 14 13.70 -9.01 4.99
CA ARG A 14 14.84 -8.32 4.35
C ARG A 14 14.88 -8.44 2.81
N ARG A 15 14.07 -9.30 2.19
CA ARG A 15 14.02 -9.48 0.73
C ARG A 15 12.98 -8.57 0.09
N ASP A 16 12.00 -8.11 0.84
CA ASP A 16 11.01 -7.14 0.40
C ASP A 16 11.60 -5.72 0.38
N ARG A 17 12.37 -5.43 -0.67
CA ARG A 17 13.07 -4.14 -0.83
C ARG A 17 12.13 -2.95 -1.00
N SER A 18 10.89 -3.21 -1.42
CA SER A 18 9.89 -2.17 -1.67
C SER A 18 9.00 -1.92 -0.44
N LEU A 19 9.17 -2.71 0.63
CA LEU A 19 8.45 -2.60 1.89
C LEU A 19 6.93 -2.54 1.69
N HIS A 20 6.32 -3.68 1.33
CA HIS A 20 4.86 -3.83 1.21
C HIS A 20 4.19 -3.87 2.59
N THR A 21 4.40 -2.82 3.38
CA THR A 21 4.12 -2.77 4.81
C THR A 21 2.94 -1.87 5.16
N VAL A 22 2.45 -1.04 4.23
CA VAL A 22 1.32 -0.12 4.45
C VAL A 22 0.02 -0.80 4.05
N CYS A 23 -0.85 -1.11 5.02
CA CYS A 23 -2.21 -1.54 4.71
C CYS A 23 -3.06 -0.30 4.43
N CYS A 24 -3.49 -0.12 3.19
CA CYS A 24 -4.40 0.97 2.84
C CYS A 24 -5.65 0.48 2.13
N GLU A 25 -6.72 1.26 2.22
CA GLU A 25 -7.89 1.10 1.37
C GLU A 25 -7.69 1.95 0.12
N VAL A 26 -7.35 1.31 -1.00
CA VAL A 26 -6.91 2.03 -2.20
C VAL A 26 -8.01 2.92 -2.75
N THR A 27 -7.63 4.10 -3.24
CA THR A 27 -8.53 5.07 -3.88
C THR A 27 -8.27 5.11 -5.38
N ARG A 28 -9.18 5.72 -6.14
CA ARG A 28 -8.97 5.92 -7.58
C ARG A 28 -7.70 6.73 -7.85
N ASP A 29 -7.53 7.83 -7.13
CA ASP A 29 -6.38 8.74 -7.28
C ASP A 29 -5.05 8.04 -6.99
N PHE A 30 -5.01 7.21 -5.93
CA PHE A 30 -3.83 6.43 -5.60
C PHE A 30 -3.50 5.40 -6.69
N LEU A 31 -4.50 4.71 -7.22
CA LEU A 31 -4.31 3.70 -8.28
C LEU A 31 -3.82 4.34 -9.59
N ASP A 32 -4.41 5.46 -9.99
CA ASP A 32 -3.98 6.21 -11.17
C ASP A 32 -2.55 6.77 -10.99
N PHE A 33 -2.24 7.28 -9.79
CA PHE A 33 -0.89 7.71 -9.43
C PHE A 33 0.12 6.55 -9.53
N ALA A 34 -0.17 5.41 -8.90
CA ALA A 34 0.70 4.24 -8.93
C ALA A 34 0.96 3.77 -10.37
N LEU A 35 -0.09 3.70 -11.19
CA LEU A 35 0.02 3.37 -12.61
C LEU A 35 0.90 4.37 -13.37
N SER A 36 0.75 5.68 -13.13
CA SER A 36 1.58 6.72 -13.75
C SER A 36 3.07 6.62 -13.40
N ARG A 37 3.38 5.97 -12.27
CA ARG A 37 4.75 5.69 -11.79
C ARG A 37 5.25 4.30 -12.21
N GLY A 38 4.51 3.58 -13.05
CA GLY A 38 4.85 2.24 -13.53
C GLY A 38 4.52 1.10 -12.57
N ASN A 39 3.78 1.38 -11.48
CA ASN A 39 3.26 0.38 -10.55
C ASN A 39 1.80 0.07 -10.87
N ASP A 40 1.57 -0.80 -11.85
CA ASP A 40 0.22 -1.19 -12.25
C ASP A 40 -0.43 -2.09 -11.18
N LEU A 41 -1.28 -1.48 -10.36
CA LEU A 41 -2.11 -2.14 -9.36
C LEU A 41 -3.54 -2.41 -9.85
N ILE A 42 -3.87 -2.09 -11.10
CA ILE A 42 -5.23 -2.17 -11.64
C ILE A 42 -5.40 -3.43 -12.48
N THR A 43 -4.43 -3.73 -13.33
CA THR A 43 -4.50 -4.85 -14.27
C THR A 43 -4.34 -6.19 -13.53
N PRO A 44 -5.27 -7.16 -13.68
CA PRO A 44 -5.10 -8.48 -13.10
C PRO A 44 -3.85 -9.19 -13.64
N ALA A 45 -3.09 -9.83 -12.75
CA ALA A 45 -1.96 -10.69 -13.10
C ALA A 45 -2.10 -12.07 -12.43
N PRO A 46 -2.91 -12.97 -13.02
CA PRO A 46 -3.20 -14.30 -12.44
C PRO A 46 -1.95 -15.13 -12.16
N GLN A 47 -0.90 -14.98 -12.97
CA GLN A 47 0.40 -15.65 -12.78
C GLN A 47 1.08 -15.29 -11.46
N PHE A 48 0.73 -14.17 -10.83
CA PHE A 48 1.22 -13.72 -9.52
C PHE A 48 0.15 -13.78 -8.43
N ASN A 49 -0.97 -14.48 -8.70
CA ASN A 49 -2.15 -14.49 -7.84
C ASN A 49 -2.63 -13.08 -7.46
N PHE A 50 -2.55 -12.15 -8.43
CA PHE A 50 -2.93 -10.76 -8.25
C PHE A 50 -4.22 -10.49 -9.03
N PRO A 51 -5.33 -10.13 -8.36
CA PRO A 51 -6.62 -9.97 -9.01
C PRO A 51 -6.79 -8.64 -9.76
N GLY A 52 -5.86 -7.70 -9.60
CA GLY A 52 -6.10 -6.28 -9.91
C GLY A 52 -6.96 -5.64 -8.82
N LEU A 53 -6.68 -4.38 -8.50
CA LEU A 53 -7.37 -3.65 -7.44
C LEU A 53 -8.37 -2.64 -8.02
N LYS A 54 -9.41 -2.40 -7.23
CA LYS A 54 -10.39 -1.33 -7.45
C LYS A 54 -10.50 -0.46 -6.19
N PRO A 55 -11.02 0.78 -6.31
CA PRO A 55 -11.24 1.63 -5.14
C PRO A 55 -12.07 0.92 -4.06
N GLY A 56 -11.64 1.02 -2.81
CA GLY A 56 -12.24 0.35 -1.66
C GLY A 56 -11.61 -1.00 -1.30
N ASP A 57 -10.74 -1.58 -2.15
CA ASP A 57 -9.99 -2.78 -1.80
C ASP A 57 -8.92 -2.48 -0.76
N ARG A 58 -8.71 -3.39 0.20
CA ARG A 58 -7.61 -3.31 1.16
C ARG A 58 -6.39 -4.04 0.64
N TRP A 59 -5.25 -3.36 0.60
CA TRP A 59 -4.02 -3.93 0.08
C TRP A 59 -2.77 -3.42 0.80
N CYS A 60 -1.79 -4.30 0.94
CA CYS A 60 -0.44 -3.96 1.40
C CYS A 60 0.35 -3.35 0.25
N VAL A 61 0.54 -2.03 0.29
CA VAL A 61 1.29 -1.27 -0.70
C VAL A 61 2.70 -0.96 -0.21
N CYS A 62 3.60 -0.68 -1.16
CA CYS A 62 4.96 -0.25 -0.88
C CYS A 62 4.95 1.08 -0.08
N ALA A 63 5.71 1.14 1.01
CA ALA A 63 5.78 2.33 1.86
C ALA A 63 6.26 3.57 1.09
N GLN A 64 7.24 3.42 0.20
CA GLN A 64 7.72 4.52 -0.64
C GLN A 64 6.65 5.01 -1.62
N THR A 65 5.91 4.11 -2.27
CA THR A 65 4.83 4.50 -3.19
C THR A 65 3.72 5.24 -2.44
N TRP A 66 3.41 4.82 -1.21
CA TRP A 66 2.44 5.52 -0.38
C TRP A 66 2.94 6.91 0.03
N GLN A 67 4.20 7.05 0.43
CA GLN A 67 4.81 8.35 0.77
C GLN A 67 4.84 9.30 -0.43
N ASP A 68 5.26 8.84 -1.61
CA ASP A 68 5.26 9.66 -2.83
C ASP A 68 3.84 10.14 -3.17
N ALA A 69 2.83 9.28 -2.98
CA ALA A 69 1.44 9.67 -3.18
C ALA A 69 0.98 10.72 -2.15
N HIS A 70 1.38 10.55 -0.88
CA HIS A 70 1.10 11.49 0.19
C HIS A 70 1.66 12.89 -0.12
N ASP A 71 2.90 12.96 -0.59
CA ASP A 71 3.58 14.22 -0.90
C ASP A 71 2.89 15.01 -2.03
N LEU A 72 2.08 14.32 -2.86
CA LEU A 72 1.27 14.90 -3.92
C LEU A 72 -0.21 15.07 -3.53
N GLY A 73 -0.60 14.71 -2.30
CA GLY A 73 -1.99 14.77 -1.83
C GLY A 73 -2.90 13.67 -2.40
N LEU A 74 -2.32 12.55 -2.87
CA LEU A 74 -3.01 11.44 -3.55
C LEU A 74 -2.99 10.13 -2.74
N ALA A 75 -2.55 10.16 -1.48
CA ALA A 75 -2.47 8.98 -0.63
C ALA A 75 -3.85 8.37 -0.29
N CYS A 76 -3.88 7.04 -0.18
CA CYS A 76 -5.04 6.28 0.29
C CYS A 76 -5.15 6.26 1.82
N PRO A 77 -6.37 6.19 2.40
CA PRO A 77 -6.58 5.97 3.83
C PRO A 77 -5.91 4.70 4.33
N VAL A 78 -5.28 4.77 5.50
CA VAL A 78 -4.48 3.69 6.10
C VAL A 78 -5.30 2.94 7.16
N ILE A 79 -5.10 1.62 7.24
CA ILE A 79 -5.58 0.78 8.35
C ILE A 79 -4.38 0.59 9.29
N LEU A 80 -4.30 1.42 10.32
CA LEU A 80 -3.10 1.54 11.15
C LEU A 80 -2.78 0.23 11.88
N GLU A 81 -3.79 -0.45 12.40
CA GLU A 81 -3.66 -1.73 13.12
C GLU A 81 -3.23 -2.89 12.22
N SER A 82 -3.28 -2.70 10.90
CA SER A 82 -2.86 -3.69 9.90
C SER A 82 -1.59 -3.27 9.15
N THR A 83 -0.96 -2.16 9.54
CA THR A 83 0.26 -1.63 8.94
C THR A 83 1.47 -2.05 9.77
N HIS A 84 2.50 -2.60 9.12
CA HIS A 84 3.70 -3.08 9.82
C HIS A 84 4.58 -1.90 10.26
N GLU A 85 5.22 -2.03 11.42
CA GLU A 85 6.04 -0.98 12.04
C GLU A 85 7.26 -0.56 11.21
N GLU A 86 7.71 -1.39 10.27
CA GLU A 86 8.82 -1.09 9.33
C GLU A 86 8.45 0.03 8.38
N THR A 87 7.16 0.32 8.20
CA THR A 87 6.68 1.51 7.52
C THR A 87 7.28 2.79 8.11
N LEU A 88 7.56 2.80 9.43
CA LEU A 88 8.11 3.96 10.14
C LEU A 88 9.53 4.35 9.70
N GLN A 89 10.21 3.50 8.94
CA GLN A 89 11.47 3.85 8.28
C GLN A 89 11.28 4.88 7.16
N ILE A 90 10.07 4.98 6.59
CA ILE A 90 9.76 5.82 5.42
C ILE A 90 8.69 6.87 5.75
N VAL A 91 7.61 6.47 6.42
CA VAL A 91 6.46 7.33 6.73
C VAL A 91 6.35 7.52 8.23
N SER A 92 6.25 8.76 8.70
CA SER A 92 6.14 9.02 10.14
C SER A 92 4.79 8.55 10.71
N LEU A 93 4.78 8.14 11.99
CA LEU A 93 3.56 7.70 12.66
C LEU A 93 2.49 8.80 12.71
N SER A 94 2.87 10.08 12.77
CA SER A 94 1.93 11.19 12.76
C SER A 94 1.17 11.28 11.44
N VAL A 95 1.87 11.12 10.31
CA VAL A 95 1.25 11.11 8.97
C VAL A 95 0.32 9.90 8.83
N LEU A 96 0.76 8.71 9.25
CA LEU A 96 -0.11 7.52 9.22
C LEU A 96 -1.38 7.68 10.06
N LYS A 97 -1.28 8.35 11.22
CA LYS A 97 -2.44 8.62 12.09
C LYS A 97 -3.42 9.62 11.47
N GLU A 98 -2.93 10.62 10.75
CA GLU A 98 -3.77 11.59 10.03
C GLU A 98 -4.63 10.92 8.95
N PHE A 99 -4.06 9.92 8.27
CA PHE A 99 -4.75 9.15 7.23
C PHE A 99 -5.45 7.89 7.76
N SER A 100 -5.43 7.64 9.08
CA SER A 100 -5.99 6.43 9.66
C SER A 100 -7.51 6.40 9.51
N LYS A 101 -8.01 5.34 8.90
CA LYS A 101 -9.45 5.06 8.85
C LYS A 101 -9.90 4.56 10.23
N LYS A 102 -10.96 5.16 10.77
CA LYS A 102 -11.61 4.71 12.01
C LYS A 102 -12.46 3.46 11.78
#